data_AF-A0A821FNA3-F1
#
_entry.id   AF-A0A821FNA3-F1
#
_cell.length_a   1.000
_cell.length_b   1.000
_cell.length_c   1.000
_cell.angle_alpha   90.00
_cell.angle_beta   90.00
_cell.angle_gamma   90.00
#
_symmetry.space_group_name_H-M   'P 1'
#
loop_
_entity.id
_entity.type
_entity.pdbx_description
1 polymer ?
#
loop_
_entity_poly.entity_id
_entity_poly.type
_entity_poly.pdbx_seq_one_letter_code
_entity_poly.pdbx_strand_id
1 'polypeptide(L)'
;MLKNSTATYSEMTDNYKKINMTEFYGFYKDVLLYLQNKMGFIPVITLAKPTTEYNELVEGVANGSFDTVMSTIIITEKRSRIVDFSITLLPSSIRVITRK
;
A
#
# COMPACT_ATOMS: atom_id res chain seq x y z
N MET A 1 3.03 -7.34 6.05
CA MET A 1 2.27 -8.57 6.35
C MET A 1 1.51 -8.36 7.66
N LEU A 2 0.20 -8.61 7.65
CA LEU A 2 -0.65 -8.46 8.85
C LEU A 2 -0.43 -9.65 9.79
N LYS A 3 -0.53 -9.42 11.10
CA LYS A 3 -0.38 -10.47 12.11
C LYS A 3 -1.45 -11.56 12.02
N ASN A 4 -2.70 -11.18 11.71
CA ASN A 4 -3.85 -12.09 11.59
C ASN A 4 -4.60 -11.87 10.26
N SER A 5 -3.89 -11.95 9.13
CA SER A 5 -4.41 -11.54 7.81
C SER A 5 -5.75 -12.19 7.44
N THR A 6 -5.90 -13.50 7.61
CA THR A 6 -7.10 -14.23 7.17
C THR A 6 -8.35 -13.77 7.92
N ALA A 7 -8.30 -13.70 9.25
CA ALA A 7 -9.39 -13.19 10.08
C ALA A 7 -9.68 -11.71 9.79
N THR A 8 -8.62 -10.91 9.64
CA THR A 8 -8.74 -9.46 9.38
C THR A 8 -9.52 -9.20 8.08
N TYR A 9 -9.20 -9.93 7.01
CA TYR A 9 -9.86 -9.73 5.71
C TYR A 9 -11.25 -10.34 5.63
N SER A 10 -11.55 -11.41 6.38
CA SER A 10 -12.90 -11.99 6.42
C SER A 10 -13.91 -11.10 7.14
N GLU A 11 -13.44 -10.28 8.09
CA GLU A 11 -14.29 -9.35 8.85
C GLU A 11 -14.48 -8.00 8.16
N MET A 12 -13.78 -7.75 7.04
CA MET A 12 -13.91 -6.50 6.30
C MET A 12 -15.21 -6.46 5.47
N THR A 13 -16.17 -5.67 5.96
CA THR A 13 -17.41 -5.34 5.24
C THR A 13 -17.16 -4.30 4.14
N ASP A 14 -16.25 -3.35 4.38
CA ASP A 14 -15.85 -2.31 3.43
C ASP A 14 -14.54 -2.67 2.71
N ASN A 15 -14.26 -1.98 1.59
CA ASN A 15 -13.01 -2.14 0.85
C ASN A 15 -11.78 -1.70 1.63
N TYR A 16 -11.97 -0.94 2.71
CA TYR A 16 -10.92 -0.31 3.49
C TYR A 16 -11.15 -0.49 4.99
N LYS A 17 -10.07 -0.76 5.74
CA LYS A 17 -10.09 -0.87 7.20
C LYS A 17 -8.97 -0.04 7.80
N LYS A 18 -9.30 0.85 8.74
CA LYS A 18 -8.27 1.54 9.54
C LYS A 18 -7.57 0.53 10.44
N ILE A 19 -6.25 0.57 10.46
CA ILE A 19 -5.41 -0.32 11.27
C ILE A 19 -4.35 0.49 12.03
N ASN A 20 -3.81 -0.10 13.08
CA ASN A 20 -2.72 0.47 13.87
C ASN A 20 -1.36 -0.07 13.43
N MET A 21 -0.31 0.70 13.72
CA MET A 21 1.08 0.35 13.45
C MET A 21 1.51 -0.99 14.11
N THR A 22 0.82 -1.42 15.16
CA THR A 22 1.09 -2.66 15.89
C THR A 22 0.51 -3.91 15.19
N GLU A 23 -0.40 -3.75 14.24
CA GLU A 23 -1.18 -4.83 13.62
C GLU A 23 -0.50 -5.49 12.41
N PHE A 24 0.57 -4.88 11.89
CA PHE A 24 1.35 -5.42 10.78
C PHE A 24 2.86 -5.34 11.03
N TYR A 25 3.62 -6.04 10.19
CA TYR A 25 5.08 -6.09 10.16
C TYR A 25 5.60 -6.14 8.71
N GLY A 26 6.92 -6.02 8.54
CA GLY A 26 7.62 -6.13 7.26
C GLY A 26 7.93 -4.79 6.62
N PHE A 27 8.54 -4.86 5.44
CA PHE A 27 9.21 -3.72 4.78
C PHE A 27 8.46 -2.38 4.82
N TYR A 28 7.17 -2.35 4.43
CA TYR A 28 6.41 -1.10 4.42
C TYR A 28 6.18 -0.48 5.81
N LYS A 29 6.14 -1.30 6.87
CA LYS A 29 6.10 -0.79 8.25
C LYS A 29 7.40 -0.07 8.58
N ASP A 30 8.52 -0.68 8.24
CA ASP A 30 9.84 -0.16 8.58
C ASP A 30 10.11 1.15 7.83
N VAL A 31 9.70 1.22 6.55
CA VAL A 31 9.70 2.46 5.76
C VAL A 31 8.79 3.52 6.39
N LEU A 32 7.56 3.18 6.76
CA LEU A 32 6.64 4.13 7.36
C LEU A 32 7.13 4.68 8.71
N LEU A 33 7.70 3.82 9.57
CA LEU A 33 8.31 4.22 10.83
C LEU A 33 9.51 5.14 10.61
N TYR A 34 10.36 4.82 9.63
CA TYR A 34 11.49 5.67 9.26
C TYR A 34 11.02 7.05 8.80
N LEU A 35 10.05 7.11 7.88
CA LEU A 35 9.49 8.36 7.37
C LEU A 35 8.81 9.17 8.48
N GLN A 36 8.02 8.52 9.32
CA GLN A 36 7.38 9.14 10.49
C GLN A 36 8.43 9.78 11.41
N ASN A 37 9.52 9.07 11.73
CA ASN A 37 10.58 9.59 12.59
C ASN A 37 11.33 10.77 11.95
N LYS A 38 11.57 10.71 10.63
CA LYS A 38 12.32 11.75 9.91
C LYS A 38 11.52 13.01 9.60
N MET A 39 10.21 12.86 9.35
CA MET A 39 9.37 13.95 8.87
C MET A 39 8.36 14.45 9.91
N GLY A 40 8.13 13.71 11.00
CA GLY A 40 7.27 14.12 12.10
C GLY A 40 5.76 14.08 11.82
N PHE A 41 5.31 13.44 10.74
CA PHE A 41 3.88 13.27 10.48
C PHE A 41 3.25 12.18 11.35
N ILE A 42 1.93 12.24 11.52
CA ILE A 42 1.15 11.22 12.24
C ILE A 42 0.45 10.34 11.20
N PRO A 43 0.87 9.07 11.00
CA PRO A 43 0.25 8.21 9.99
C PRO A 43 -1.14 7.75 10.42
N VAL A 44 -2.14 7.99 9.57
CA VAL A 44 -3.43 7.30 9.62
C VAL A 44 -3.39 6.18 8.59
N ILE A 45 -3.38 4.93 9.07
CA ILE A 45 -3.10 3.77 8.22
C ILE A 45 -4.43 3.11 7.83
N THR A 46 -4.68 3.04 6.53
CA THR A 46 -5.84 2.36 5.96
C THR A 46 -5.37 1.18 5.12
N LEU A 47 -5.83 0.00 5.50
CA LEU A 47 -5.60 -1.26 4.80
C LEU A 47 -6.66 -1.46 3.72
N ALA A 48 -6.25 -1.70 2.49
CA ALA A 48 -7.14 -2.11 1.41
C ALA A 48 -7.42 -3.62 1.46
N LYS A 49 -8.62 -4.02 1.05
CA LYS A 49 -9.01 -5.42 0.91
C LYS A 49 -8.17 -6.10 -0.18
N PRO A 50 -7.90 -7.41 -0.12
CA PRO A 50 -7.10 -8.11 -1.13
C PRO A 50 -7.72 -8.09 -2.53
N THR A 51 -9.03 -7.84 -2.62
CA THR A 51 -9.77 -7.72 -3.88
C THR A 51 -9.72 -6.32 -4.48
N THR A 52 -9.17 -5.33 -3.77
CA THR A 52 -9.04 -3.96 -4.29
C THR A 52 -7.98 -3.91 -5.38
N GLU A 53 -8.37 -3.44 -6.55
CA GLU A 53 -7.46 -3.32 -7.68
C GLU A 53 -6.44 -2.19 -7.48
N TYR A 54 -5.23 -2.37 -8.02
CA TYR A 54 -4.19 -1.33 -7.92
C TYR A 54 -4.60 0.00 -8.57
N ASN A 55 -5.46 -0.04 -9.59
CA ASN A 55 -5.98 1.20 -10.20
C ASN A 55 -6.91 1.96 -9.25
N GLU A 56 -7.73 1.26 -8.46
CA GLU A 56 -8.61 1.88 -7.47
C GLU A 56 -7.79 2.59 -6.39
N LEU A 57 -6.64 2.01 -5.98
CA LEU A 57 -5.73 2.66 -5.04
C LEU A 57 -5.13 3.95 -5.59
N VAL A 58 -4.74 3.94 -6.87
CA VAL A 58 -4.18 5.12 -7.55
C VAL A 58 -5.25 6.20 -7.72
N GLU A 59 -6.45 5.82 -8.15
CA GLU A 59 -7.59 6.73 -8.26
C GLU A 59 -7.98 7.30 -6.89
N GLY A 60 -7.87 6.51 -5.83
CA GLY A 60 -8.07 6.94 -4.44
C GLY A 60 -7.09 8.03 -3.98
N VAL A 61 -5.87 8.06 -4.52
CA VAL A 61 -4.95 9.19 -4.29
C VAL A 61 -5.35 10.39 -5.16
N ALA A 62 -5.62 10.15 -6.44
CA ALA A 62 -5.99 11.22 -7.38
C ALA A 62 -7.25 11.99 -6.96
N ASN A 63 -8.21 11.32 -6.32
CA ASN A 63 -9.47 11.91 -5.87
C ASN A 63 -9.43 12.40 -4.40
N GLY A 64 -8.30 12.26 -3.71
CA GLY A 64 -8.13 12.70 -2.32
C GLY A 64 -8.75 11.80 -1.25
N SER A 65 -9.10 10.54 -1.58
CA SER A 65 -9.52 9.55 -0.57
C SER A 65 -8.39 9.19 0.39
N PHE A 66 -7.15 9.21 -0.09
CA PHE A 66 -5.93 9.02 0.70
C PHE A 66 -4.82 9.99 0.26
N ASP A 67 -3.97 10.41 1.19
CA ASP A 67 -2.84 11.29 0.86
C ASP A 67 -1.72 10.56 0.10
N THR A 68 -1.54 9.27 0.36
CA THR A 68 -0.50 8.44 -0.27
C THR A 68 -0.83 6.95 -0.20
N VAL A 69 -0.24 6.16 -1.09
CA VAL A 69 -0.31 4.70 -1.09
C VAL A 69 1.09 4.11 -1.15
N MET A 70 1.39 3.19 -0.22
CA MET A 70 2.61 2.38 -0.21
C MET A 70 2.27 0.93 -0.53
N SER A 71 2.65 0.47 -1.71
CA SER A 71 2.43 -0.90 -2.15
C SER A 71 3.36 -1.25 -3.32
N THR A 72 3.35 -2.50 -3.77
CA THR A 72 4.11 -2.99 -4.94
C THR A 72 3.46 -2.55 -6.25
N ILE A 73 3.06 -1.28 -6.36
CA ILE A 73 2.41 -0.71 -7.54
C ILE A 73 3.46 -0.47 -8.63
N ILE A 74 3.23 -1.09 -9.78
CA ILE A 74 4.02 -0.81 -10.99
C ILE A 74 3.65 0.58 -11.52
N ILE A 75 4.65 1.41 -11.75
CA ILE A 75 4.49 2.71 -12.40
C ILE A 75 4.17 2.46 -13.88
N THR A 76 3.06 3.00 -14.35
CA THR A 76 2.66 2.94 -15.76
C THR A 76 2.36 4.35 -16.25
N GLU A 77 2.39 4.54 -17.57
CA GLU A 77 2.04 5.82 -18.18
C GLU A 77 0.63 6.27 -17.77
N LYS A 78 -0.36 5.36 -17.83
CA LYS A 78 -1.76 5.65 -17.45
C LYS A 78 -1.85 6.20 -16.03
N ARG A 79 -1.14 5.60 -15.07
CA ARG A 79 -1.18 6.02 -13.66
C ARG A 79 -0.46 7.35 -13.46
N SER A 80 0.67 7.55 -14.15
CA SER A 80 1.48 8.77 -14.05
C SER A 80 0.78 10.02 -14.63
N ARG A 81 -0.30 9.84 -15.39
CA ARG A 81 -1.14 10.95 -15.88
C ARG A 81 -2.08 11.51 -14.81
N ILE A 82 -2.33 10.78 -13.73
CA ILE A 82 -3.33 11.14 -12.72
C ILE A 82 -2.77 11.28 -11.30
N VAL A 83 -1.56 10.77 -11.04
CA VAL A 83 -0.83 10.95 -9.79
C VAL A 83 0.67 11.09 -10.05
N ASP A 84 1.36 11.76 -9.14
CA ASP A 84 2.82 11.73 -9.07
C ASP A 84 3.32 10.53 -8.26
N PHE A 85 4.50 10.02 -8.62
CA PHE A 85 5.17 8.94 -7.91
C PHE A 85 6.44 9.46 -7.22
N SER A 86 6.77 8.87 -6.08
CA SER A 86 8.07 9.07 -5.45
C SER A 86 9.20 8.40 -6.25
N ILE A 87 10.44 8.60 -5.80
CA ILE A 87 11.56 7.80 -6.28
C ILE A 87 11.31 6.30 -6.05
N THR A 88 11.85 5.46 -6.94
CA THR A 88 11.70 4.01 -6.82
C THR A 88 12.37 3.49 -5.55
N LEU A 89 11.58 2.89 -4.65
CA LEU A 89 12.10 2.26 -3.43
C LEU A 89 12.75 0.90 -3.70
N LEU A 90 12.14 0.10 -4.58
CA LEU A 90 12.62 -1.24 -4.94
C LEU A 90 12.49 -1.42 -6.46
N PRO A 91 13.56 -1.82 -7.17
CA PRO A 91 13.45 -2.16 -8.57
C PRO A 91 12.55 -3.40 -8.72
N SER A 92 11.63 -3.37 -9.69
CA SER A 92 10.74 -4.49 -9.99
C SER A 92 10.92 -4.97 -11.44
N SER A 93 10.68 -6.26 -11.65
CA SER A 93 10.76 -6.90 -12.96
C SER A 93 9.76 -8.05 -13.02
N ILE A 94 9.14 -8.27 -14.18
CA ILE A 94 8.29 -9.45 -14.40
C ILE A 94 9.18 -10.66 -14.70
N ARG A 95 8.93 -11.78 -14.02
CA ARG A 95 9.69 -13.03 -14.20
C ARG A 95 8.72 -14.21 -14.31
N VAL A 96 9.04 -15.16 -15.19
CA VAL A 96 8.35 -16.46 -15.27
C VAL A 96 9.11 -17.45 -14.38
N ILE A 97 8.39 -18.13 -13.50
CA ILE A 97 8.95 -19.12 -12.57
C ILE A 97 8.29 -20.47 -12.87
N THR A 98 9.07 -21.50 -13.15
CA THR A 98 8.59 -22.88 -13.34
C THR A 98 8.98 -23.75 -12.16
N ARG A 99 8.30 -24.90 -11.98
CA ARG A 99 8.80 -25.93 -11.05
C ARG A 99 10.17 -26.40 -11.50
N LYS A 100 11.02 -26.77 -10.54
CA LYS A 100 12.27 -27.48 -10.82
C LYS A 100 11.98 -28.83 -11.46
#